data_AF-A0A6A7FWX2-F1
#
_entry.id   AF-A0A6A7FWX2-F1
#
_cell.length_a   1.000
_cell.length_b   1.000
_cell.length_c   1.000
_cell.angle_alpha   90.00
_cell.angle_beta   90.00
_cell.angle_gamma   90.00
#
_symmetry.space_group_name_H-M   'P 1'
#
loop_
_entity.id
_entity.type
_entity.pdbx_description
1 polymer ?
#
loop_
_entity_poly.entity_id
_entity_poly.type
_entity_poly.pdbx_seq_one_letter_code
_entity_poly.pdbx_strand_id
1 'polypeptide(L)'
;METGTQSLSLLLVLLAMTVTVVLTTKLQEDAPPCQPAKCTVPDCHCSSTDSPTGIPVKDLPHFVVLSFDDAVTITNFDFYLGIGDRKNPNGCKVQMSFFVSHENTDYTLVNELHRRGHEIAIHSVTHKSDVQNYWRNMSKEGWTAEVVDQIDMLNMYGKIPREDMQGWRTPFLEVGGNTMYDALQDAGIKYDCSWPTLHYTPWFVESDGTINGALWPYTLDFFSIQEQTVGTKPTQSFPGMWVAPMTDLQDNRGIECSMLDACQSDEDELETSADAVTQLLKRNFKAGLSKRSPFGIYVHHSWFVDYPVRTEGMKQFLDYMSAYPEVYIVSMRQLIAWMKDPVPLDQLKDHEAFQCPDKNPPTNCPSENHKNCPYTAPLPISQAEVYMKMCVGTCPTYYPYLNNVEGKDPYTK
;
A
#
# COMPACT_ATOMS: atom_id res chain seq x y z
N MET A 1 -61.56 -44.13 -57.80
CA MET A 1 -60.22 -44.74 -57.81
C MET A 1 -59.23 -43.61 -57.93
N GLU A 2 -58.28 -43.55 -56.99
CA GLU A 2 -56.97 -42.84 -57.06
C GLU A 2 -56.99 -41.31 -57.29
N THR A 3 -56.19 -40.43 -56.72
CA THR A 3 -55.25 -40.31 -55.58
C THR A 3 -54.76 -38.84 -55.65
N GLY A 4 -54.41 -38.21 -54.52
CA GLY A 4 -53.55 -37.01 -54.48
C GLY A 4 -54.19 -35.76 -53.86
N THR A 5 -53.96 -35.52 -52.55
CA THR A 5 -52.97 -34.58 -51.97
C THR A 5 -53.35 -33.09 -52.09
N GLN A 6 -53.95 -32.51 -51.04
CA GLN A 6 -53.31 -31.75 -49.94
C GLN A 6 -53.28 -30.22 -50.21
N SER A 7 -54.04 -29.47 -49.40
CA SER A 7 -53.65 -28.13 -48.96
C SER A 7 -54.26 -27.89 -47.57
N LEU A 8 -53.42 -28.01 -46.54
CA LEU A 8 -53.75 -27.61 -45.17
C LEU A 8 -53.44 -26.13 -45.04
N SER A 9 -54.46 -25.30 -44.82
CA SER A 9 -54.32 -23.93 -44.37
C SER A 9 -54.60 -23.91 -42.86
N LEU A 10 -53.56 -23.82 -42.03
CA LEU A 10 -53.72 -23.59 -40.60
C LEU A 10 -52.85 -22.39 -40.19
N LEU A 11 -53.54 -21.33 -39.79
CA LEU A 11 -52.98 -20.13 -39.15
C LEU A 11 -52.06 -20.54 -37.99
N LEU A 12 -50.79 -20.14 -38.05
CA LEU A 12 -49.94 -20.03 -36.86
C LEU A 12 -49.88 -18.55 -36.45
N VAL A 13 -50.50 -18.25 -35.31
CA VAL A 13 -50.35 -16.96 -34.61
C VAL A 13 -48.97 -16.97 -33.95
N LEU A 14 -48.03 -16.19 -34.47
CA LEU A 14 -46.76 -15.90 -33.79
C LEU A 14 -47.03 -14.87 -32.68
N LEU A 15 -47.05 -15.35 -31.43
CA LEU A 15 -46.93 -14.48 -30.26
C LEU A 15 -45.44 -14.11 -30.10
N ALA A 16 -45.06 -12.91 -30.52
CA ALA A 16 -43.77 -12.35 -30.18
C ALA A 16 -43.82 -11.84 -28.74
N MET A 17 -43.31 -12.62 -27.78
CA MET A 17 -42.96 -12.08 -26.46
C MET A 17 -41.63 -11.34 -26.58
N THR A 18 -41.69 -10.02 -26.72
CA THR A 18 -40.53 -9.16 -26.51
C THR A 18 -40.26 -9.10 -25.00
N VAL A 19 -39.25 -9.84 -24.53
CA VAL A 19 -38.67 -9.64 -23.21
C VAL A 19 -37.77 -8.41 -23.31
N THR A 20 -38.30 -7.25 -22.93
CA THR A 20 -37.49 -6.06 -22.67
C THR A 20 -36.72 -6.29 -21.37
N VAL A 21 -35.45 -6.70 -21.49
CA VAL A 21 -34.50 -6.63 -20.39
C VAL A 21 -34.24 -5.15 -20.14
N VAL A 22 -34.93 -4.58 -19.15
CA VAL A 22 -34.56 -3.26 -18.62
C VAL A 22 -33.29 -3.48 -17.81
N LEU A 23 -32.12 -3.25 -18.44
CA LEU A 23 -30.89 -3.01 -17.69
C LEU A 23 -31.08 -1.67 -16.96
N THR A 24 -31.56 -1.73 -15.72
CA THR A 24 -31.38 -0.64 -14.79
C THR A 24 -29.89 -0.57 -14.47
N THR A 25 -29.14 0.23 -15.21
CA THR A 25 -27.86 0.74 -14.70
C THR A 25 -28.22 1.58 -13.49
N LYS A 26 -28.14 0.99 -12.28
CA LYS A 26 -28.13 1.80 -11.05
C LYS A 26 -26.95 2.75 -11.21
N LEU A 27 -27.23 4.03 -11.42
CA LEU A 27 -26.25 5.07 -11.16
C LEU A 27 -25.85 4.87 -9.71
N GLN A 28 -24.59 4.48 -9.49
CA GLN A 28 -24.13 4.15 -8.15
C GLN A 28 -23.89 5.47 -7.42
N GLU A 29 -24.84 5.78 -6.53
CA GLU A 29 -24.89 7.01 -5.74
C GLU A 29 -23.66 7.11 -4.82
N ASP A 30 -23.29 8.34 -4.47
CA ASP A 30 -22.23 8.59 -3.50
C ASP A 30 -22.55 7.90 -2.16
N ALA A 31 -21.50 7.48 -1.47
CA ALA A 31 -21.60 6.94 -0.12
C ALA A 31 -22.31 7.94 0.80
N PRO A 32 -23.15 7.48 1.74
CA PRO A 32 -23.73 8.37 2.73
C PRO A 32 -22.67 8.86 3.73
N PRO A 33 -22.89 10.01 4.39
CA PRO A 33 -22.08 10.42 5.53
C PRO A 33 -22.02 9.34 6.62
N CYS A 34 -20.88 9.24 7.32
CA CYS A 34 -20.70 8.18 8.30
C CYS A 34 -21.74 8.20 9.42
N GLN A 35 -22.22 7.00 9.78
CA GLN A 35 -23.09 6.78 10.92
C GLN A 35 -22.33 5.94 11.95
N PRO A 36 -21.72 6.54 12.98
CA PRO A 36 -20.85 5.81 13.93
C PRO A 36 -21.53 4.60 14.59
N ALA A 37 -22.84 4.69 14.87
CA ALA A 37 -23.60 3.58 15.44
C ALA A 37 -23.76 2.35 14.51
N LYS A 38 -23.46 2.50 13.21
CA LYS A 38 -23.50 1.44 12.19
C LYS A 38 -22.12 1.11 11.63
N CYS A 39 -21.08 1.82 12.06
CA CYS A 39 -19.72 1.65 11.59
C CYS A 39 -18.83 1.31 12.78
N THR A 40 -18.68 0.00 13.04
CA THR A 40 -17.98 -0.51 14.22
C THR A 40 -16.91 -1.51 13.80
N VAL A 41 -15.78 -1.46 14.49
CA VAL A 41 -14.69 -2.44 14.36
C VAL A 41 -15.20 -3.85 14.69
N PRO A 42 -14.67 -4.92 14.06
CA PRO A 42 -13.52 -4.93 13.15
C PRO A 42 -13.82 -4.53 11.69
N ASP A 43 -15.09 -4.42 11.32
CA ASP A 43 -15.48 -4.35 9.91
C ASP A 43 -15.48 -2.93 9.35
N CYS A 44 -15.73 -1.91 10.20
CA CYS A 44 -15.90 -0.53 9.77
C CYS A 44 -15.31 0.47 10.77
N HIS A 45 -14.65 1.51 10.27
CA HIS A 45 -14.26 2.67 11.07
C HIS A 45 -14.47 3.97 10.26
N CYS A 46 -15.14 4.97 10.83
CA CYS A 46 -15.36 6.25 10.15
C CYS A 46 -14.03 7.00 9.97
N SER A 47 -13.88 7.75 8.88
CA SER A 47 -12.81 8.74 8.75
C SER A 47 -12.94 9.78 9.88
N SER A 48 -12.01 9.73 10.85
CA SER A 48 -12.06 10.53 12.08
C SER A 48 -10.65 10.82 12.59
N THR A 49 -10.50 11.96 13.27
CA THR A 49 -9.27 12.32 14.00
C THR A 49 -9.31 11.88 15.47
N ASP A 50 -10.46 11.40 15.94
CA ASP A 50 -10.59 10.76 17.24
C ASP A 50 -10.07 9.32 17.21
N SER A 51 -9.52 8.88 18.34
CA SER A 51 -9.05 7.49 18.50
C SER A 51 -10.21 6.49 18.36
N PRO A 52 -10.00 5.34 17.70
CA PRO A 52 -11.07 4.38 17.35
C PRO A 52 -11.70 3.63 18.53
N THR A 53 -11.20 3.80 19.75
CA THR A 53 -11.24 2.74 20.78
C THR A 53 -11.82 3.19 22.12
N GLY A 54 -12.00 4.50 22.32
CA GLY A 54 -12.32 5.09 23.62
C GLY A 54 -11.24 4.89 24.71
N ILE A 55 -10.10 4.26 24.37
CA ILE A 55 -8.97 4.05 25.27
C ILE A 55 -8.38 5.43 25.62
N PRO A 56 -8.10 5.73 26.90
CA PRO A 56 -7.45 6.98 27.27
C PRO A 56 -6.10 7.12 26.56
N VAL A 57 -5.77 8.33 26.08
CA VAL A 57 -4.55 8.56 25.29
C VAL A 57 -3.28 8.04 25.97
N LYS A 58 -3.18 8.18 27.31
CA LYS A 58 -2.04 7.68 28.10
C LYS A 58 -1.83 6.16 28.02
N ASP A 59 -2.87 5.42 27.65
CA ASP A 59 -2.89 3.96 27.56
C ASP A 59 -2.89 3.50 26.08
N LEU A 60 -2.93 4.41 25.09
CA LEU A 60 -2.82 4.06 23.67
C LEU A 60 -1.38 3.75 23.28
N PRO A 61 -1.08 2.74 22.45
CA PRO A 61 0.21 2.69 21.77
C PRO A 61 0.35 3.86 20.78
N HIS A 62 1.58 4.30 20.53
CA HIS A 62 1.87 5.25 19.45
C HIS A 62 2.63 4.53 18.34
N PHE A 63 1.94 4.31 17.22
CA PHE A 63 2.51 3.56 16.10
C PHE A 63 3.28 4.46 15.15
N VAL A 64 4.45 3.99 14.74
CA VAL A 64 5.25 4.55 13.66
C VAL A 64 5.30 3.53 12.54
N VAL A 65 4.85 3.92 11.34
CA VAL A 65 4.94 3.07 10.15
C VAL A 65 6.07 3.59 9.27
N LEU A 66 7.11 2.79 9.12
CA LEU A 66 8.18 3.03 8.16
C LEU A 66 7.94 2.18 6.92
N SER A 67 7.81 2.80 5.76
CA SER A 67 7.67 2.10 4.49
C SER A 67 8.71 2.50 3.45
N PHE A 68 9.01 1.55 2.58
CA PHE A 68 9.84 1.75 1.40
C PHE A 68 9.08 1.32 0.15
N ASP A 69 9.16 2.18 -0.85
CA ASP A 69 8.49 1.96 -2.13
C ASP A 69 9.53 1.52 -3.17
N ASP A 70 9.04 0.94 -4.26
CA ASP A 70 9.79 0.44 -5.42
C ASP A 70 10.57 -0.87 -5.20
N ALA A 71 11.52 -1.12 -6.11
CA ALA A 71 12.22 -2.37 -6.25
C ALA A 71 13.12 -2.68 -5.04
N VAL A 72 13.05 -3.92 -4.58
CA VAL A 72 14.02 -4.46 -3.61
C VAL A 72 15.19 -5.02 -4.41
N THR A 73 16.40 -4.54 -4.12
CA THR A 73 17.60 -4.89 -4.88
C THR A 73 18.78 -5.10 -3.93
N ILE A 74 19.89 -5.61 -4.46
CA ILE A 74 21.12 -5.77 -3.67
C ILE A 74 21.67 -4.45 -3.11
N THR A 75 21.33 -3.30 -3.68
CA THR A 75 21.89 -2.00 -3.25
C THR A 75 21.17 -1.40 -2.05
N ASN A 76 19.91 -1.81 -1.82
CA ASN A 76 19.09 -1.30 -0.72
C ASN A 76 18.88 -2.31 0.42
N PHE A 77 19.13 -3.59 0.17
CA PHE A 77 18.85 -4.65 1.11
C PHE A 77 19.59 -4.53 2.45
N ASP A 78 20.90 -4.24 2.43
CA ASP A 78 21.69 -4.12 3.66
C ASP A 78 21.24 -2.94 4.53
N PHE A 79 20.78 -1.85 3.91
CA PHE A 79 20.17 -0.72 4.61
C PHE A 79 18.90 -1.15 5.35
N TYR A 80 18.03 -1.91 4.69
CA TYR A 80 16.80 -2.43 5.30
C TYR A 80 17.09 -3.36 6.49
N LEU A 81 18.07 -4.26 6.36
CA LEU A 81 18.48 -5.14 7.46
C LEU A 81 18.96 -4.36 8.69
N GLY A 82 19.73 -3.29 8.47
CA GLY A 82 20.23 -2.43 9.54
C GLY A 82 19.13 -1.74 10.35
N ILE A 83 18.00 -1.40 9.71
CA ILE A 83 16.83 -0.86 10.40
C ILE A 83 16.03 -1.99 11.08
N GLY A 84 15.79 -3.09 10.37
CA GLY A 84 14.98 -4.23 10.82
C GLY A 84 15.50 -4.95 12.07
N ASP A 85 16.79 -4.85 12.38
CA ASP A 85 17.38 -5.46 13.58
C ASP A 85 17.08 -4.73 14.89
N ARG A 86 16.48 -3.53 14.81
CA ARG A 86 15.98 -2.78 15.98
C ARG A 86 14.80 -3.51 16.61
N LYS A 87 14.50 -3.19 17.88
CA LYS A 87 13.42 -3.84 18.65
C LYS A 87 12.42 -2.84 19.21
N ASN A 88 11.16 -3.25 19.21
CA ASN A 88 10.08 -2.61 19.93
C ASN A 88 10.12 -2.95 21.44
N PRO A 89 9.37 -2.22 22.29
CA PRO A 89 9.34 -2.45 23.74
C PRO A 89 8.93 -3.87 24.17
N ASN A 90 8.14 -4.58 23.35
CA ASN A 90 7.79 -6.00 23.58
C ASN A 90 8.95 -6.98 23.28
N GLY A 91 10.11 -6.49 22.83
CA GLY A 91 11.30 -7.27 22.52
C GLY A 91 11.32 -7.88 21.11
N CYS A 92 10.26 -7.68 20.32
CA CYS A 92 10.19 -8.12 18.94
C CYS A 92 10.97 -7.19 18.03
N LYS A 93 11.50 -7.72 16.92
CA LYS A 93 12.10 -6.88 15.88
C LYS A 93 11.05 -5.95 15.27
N VAL A 94 11.48 -4.78 14.84
CA VAL A 94 10.61 -3.84 14.13
C VAL A 94 10.17 -4.45 12.80
N GLN A 95 8.93 -4.21 12.41
CA GLN A 95 8.42 -4.60 11.10
C GLN A 95 8.21 -3.32 10.29
N MET A 96 8.53 -3.40 9.00
CA MET A 96 8.43 -2.30 8.04
C MET A 96 7.53 -2.80 6.92
N SER A 97 7.04 -1.87 6.09
CA SER A 97 6.19 -2.20 4.95
C SER A 97 6.93 -1.91 3.65
N PHE A 98 6.97 -2.86 2.73
CA PHE A 98 7.60 -2.71 1.42
C PHE A 98 6.53 -2.72 0.35
N PHE A 99 6.29 -1.58 -0.30
CA PHE A 99 5.40 -1.50 -1.46
C PHE A 99 6.22 -1.79 -2.71
N VAL A 100 6.22 -3.04 -3.15
CA VAL A 100 7.16 -3.55 -4.16
C VAL A 100 6.60 -3.42 -5.57
N SER A 101 7.35 -2.77 -6.46
CA SER A 101 7.11 -2.77 -7.91
C SER A 101 7.92 -3.86 -8.61
N HIS A 102 7.49 -4.31 -9.79
CA HIS A 102 8.10 -5.48 -10.46
C HIS A 102 9.48 -5.20 -11.05
N GLU A 103 9.64 -4.09 -11.79
CA GLU A 103 10.85 -3.82 -12.56
C GLU A 103 12.09 -3.75 -11.67
N ASN A 104 13.16 -4.45 -12.06
CA ASN A 104 14.44 -4.55 -11.32
C ASN A 104 14.39 -5.22 -9.94
N THR A 105 13.24 -5.75 -9.49
CA THR A 105 13.13 -6.43 -8.20
C THR A 105 13.86 -7.77 -8.18
N ASP A 106 14.65 -7.98 -7.13
CA ASP A 106 15.22 -9.27 -6.75
C ASP A 106 14.22 -10.01 -5.83
N TYR A 107 13.42 -10.90 -6.41
CA TYR A 107 12.39 -11.63 -5.67
C TYR A 107 12.95 -12.52 -4.56
N THR A 108 14.24 -12.90 -4.62
CA THR A 108 14.88 -13.67 -3.53
C THR A 108 15.10 -12.80 -2.28
N LEU A 109 15.36 -11.51 -2.47
CA LEU A 109 15.51 -10.55 -1.39
C LEU A 109 14.14 -10.13 -0.82
N VAL A 110 13.12 -9.99 -1.68
CA VAL A 110 11.73 -9.79 -1.23
C VAL A 110 11.29 -10.94 -0.32
N ASN A 111 11.59 -12.18 -0.71
CA ASN A 111 11.32 -13.35 0.13
C ASN A 111 12.02 -13.27 1.48
N GLU A 112 13.30 -12.89 1.50
CA GLU A 112 14.05 -12.79 2.75
C GLU A 112 13.52 -11.66 3.65
N LEU A 113 13.05 -10.53 3.10
CA LEU A 113 12.36 -9.49 3.88
C LEU A 113 11.08 -10.03 4.52
N HIS A 114 10.24 -10.72 3.73
CA HIS A 114 9.02 -11.36 4.23
C HIS A 114 9.32 -12.40 5.32
N ARG A 115 10.31 -13.27 5.09
CA ARG A 115 10.76 -14.29 6.04
C ARG A 115 11.24 -13.69 7.37
N ARG A 116 11.76 -12.46 7.35
CA ARG A 116 12.16 -11.69 8.54
C ARG A 116 10.99 -10.99 9.25
N GLY A 117 9.77 -11.15 8.74
CA GLY A 117 8.55 -10.60 9.33
C GLY A 117 8.18 -9.21 8.81
N HIS A 118 8.88 -8.66 7.82
CA HIS A 118 8.44 -7.43 7.18
C HIS A 118 7.21 -7.69 6.30
N GLU A 119 6.38 -6.67 6.13
CA GLU A 119 5.23 -6.73 5.24
C GLU A 119 5.67 -6.49 3.80
N ILE A 120 5.16 -7.32 2.88
CA ILE A 120 5.27 -7.11 1.44
C ILE A 120 3.88 -6.73 0.91
N ALA A 121 3.80 -5.53 0.36
CA ALA A 121 2.62 -4.92 -0.23
C ALA A 121 2.88 -4.61 -1.72
N ILE A 122 1.82 -4.29 -2.44
CA ILE A 122 1.83 -4.21 -3.91
C ILE A 122 2.02 -2.76 -4.34
N HIS A 123 2.93 -2.53 -5.30
CA HIS A 123 3.17 -1.22 -5.93
C HIS A 123 3.19 -1.30 -7.47
N SER A 124 2.19 -1.99 -8.02
CA SER A 124 2.01 -2.26 -9.45
C SER A 124 3.07 -3.14 -10.11
N VAL A 125 2.79 -3.59 -11.34
CA VAL A 125 3.78 -4.21 -12.21
C VAL A 125 4.61 -3.13 -12.89
N THR A 126 3.95 -2.16 -13.54
CA THR A 126 4.65 -1.32 -14.53
C THR A 126 5.31 -0.09 -13.94
N HIS A 127 4.82 0.41 -12.80
CA HIS A 127 5.20 1.71 -12.23
C HIS A 127 5.32 2.82 -13.31
N LYS A 128 4.42 2.81 -14.29
CA LYS A 128 4.58 3.61 -15.52
C LYS A 128 4.55 5.10 -15.21
N SER A 129 5.57 5.85 -15.65
CA SER A 129 5.72 7.28 -15.36
C SER A 129 4.73 8.21 -16.09
N ASP A 130 3.99 7.70 -17.08
CA ASP A 130 2.96 8.44 -17.80
C ASP A 130 1.67 8.56 -16.98
N VAL A 131 1.73 9.32 -15.88
CA VAL A 131 0.60 9.50 -14.94
C VAL A 131 -0.66 10.01 -15.63
N GLN A 132 -0.49 10.97 -16.54
CA GLN A 132 -1.61 11.64 -17.20
C GLN A 132 -2.39 10.70 -18.11
N ASN A 133 -1.72 9.87 -18.92
CA ASN A 133 -2.42 9.03 -19.89
C ASN A 133 -2.65 7.60 -19.38
N TYR A 134 -1.89 7.16 -18.38
CA TYR A 134 -1.99 5.82 -17.81
C TYR A 134 -2.85 5.80 -16.55
N TRP A 135 -2.32 6.23 -15.40
CA TRP A 135 -2.99 6.12 -14.09
C TRP A 135 -4.34 6.86 -14.03
N ARG A 136 -4.40 8.10 -14.52
CA ARG A 136 -5.62 8.93 -14.47
C ARG A 136 -6.78 8.42 -15.33
N ASN A 137 -6.47 7.69 -16.40
CA ASN A 137 -7.46 7.24 -17.39
C ASN A 137 -7.61 5.71 -17.38
N MET A 138 -7.06 5.04 -16.36
CA MET A 138 -7.03 3.59 -16.28
C MET A 138 -8.43 3.02 -16.02
N SER A 139 -8.80 2.01 -16.81
CA SER A 139 -10.05 1.26 -16.58
C SER A 139 -9.91 0.33 -15.38
N LYS A 140 -11.04 -0.21 -14.90
CA LYS A 140 -11.03 -1.21 -13.82
C LYS A 140 -10.16 -2.42 -14.18
N GLU A 141 -10.20 -2.87 -15.43
CA GLU A 141 -9.39 -3.99 -15.92
C GLU A 141 -7.89 -3.66 -15.87
N GLY A 142 -7.50 -2.42 -16.21
CA GLY A 142 -6.12 -1.96 -16.09
C GLY A 142 -5.63 -1.95 -14.65
N TRP A 143 -6.43 -1.41 -13.73
CA TRP A 143 -6.12 -1.43 -12.29
C TRP A 143 -6.02 -2.87 -11.78
N THR A 144 -6.98 -3.72 -12.17
CA THR A 144 -7.00 -5.13 -11.79
C THR A 144 -5.73 -5.83 -12.26
N ALA A 145 -5.29 -5.60 -13.51
CA ALA A 145 -4.07 -6.20 -14.03
C ALA A 145 -2.83 -5.73 -13.24
N GLU A 146 -2.68 -4.43 -12.98
CA GLU A 146 -1.53 -3.90 -12.22
C GLU A 146 -1.44 -4.47 -10.80
N VAL A 147 -2.58 -4.75 -10.17
CA VAL A 147 -2.66 -5.31 -8.82
C VAL A 147 -2.46 -6.81 -8.83
N VAL A 148 -3.30 -7.54 -9.57
CA VAL A 148 -3.37 -9.00 -9.54
C VAL A 148 -2.13 -9.62 -10.18
N ASP A 149 -1.64 -9.08 -11.30
CA ASP A 149 -0.43 -9.63 -11.92
C ASP A 149 0.79 -9.46 -11.00
N GLN A 150 0.88 -8.35 -10.25
CA GLN A 150 1.98 -8.16 -9.30
C GLN A 150 1.86 -9.10 -8.10
N ILE A 151 0.65 -9.36 -7.59
CA ILE A 151 0.39 -10.42 -6.59
C ILE A 151 0.87 -11.77 -7.12
N ASP A 152 0.50 -12.10 -8.37
CA ASP A 152 0.85 -13.36 -8.99
C ASP A 152 2.36 -13.51 -9.17
N MET A 153 3.06 -12.45 -9.58
CA MET A 153 4.52 -12.43 -9.73
C MET A 153 5.23 -12.58 -8.38
N LEU A 154 4.83 -11.83 -7.36
CA LEU A 154 5.38 -11.95 -6.00
C LEU A 154 5.16 -13.35 -5.42
N ASN A 155 4.01 -13.96 -5.67
CA ASN A 155 3.75 -15.35 -5.27
C ASN A 155 4.59 -16.37 -6.07
N MET A 156 4.62 -16.24 -7.39
CA MET A 156 5.26 -17.19 -8.29
C MET A 156 6.78 -17.18 -8.13
N TYR A 157 7.37 -15.98 -8.21
CA TYR A 157 8.81 -15.75 -8.28
C TYR A 157 9.43 -15.49 -6.90
N GLY A 158 8.72 -14.81 -6.01
CA GLY A 158 9.16 -14.48 -4.64
C GLY A 158 8.64 -15.43 -3.56
N LYS A 159 7.75 -16.37 -3.88
CA LYS A 159 7.15 -17.30 -2.90
C LYS A 159 6.51 -16.61 -1.70
N ILE A 160 5.97 -15.41 -1.93
CA ILE A 160 5.18 -14.70 -0.94
C ILE A 160 3.76 -15.29 -0.93
N PRO A 161 3.23 -15.76 0.22
CA PRO A 161 1.85 -16.23 0.31
C PRO A 161 0.86 -15.12 -0.09
N ARG A 162 -0.19 -15.47 -0.85
CA ARG A 162 -1.15 -14.48 -1.36
C ARG A 162 -1.90 -13.78 -0.24
N GLU A 163 -2.23 -14.53 0.81
CA GLU A 163 -2.90 -14.09 2.02
C GLU A 163 -2.10 -13.04 2.83
N ASP A 164 -0.78 -12.98 2.64
CA ASP A 164 0.09 -11.99 3.30
C ASP A 164 0.15 -10.66 2.52
N MET A 165 -0.22 -10.66 1.24
CA MET A 165 -0.15 -9.52 0.33
C MET A 165 -1.44 -8.69 0.40
N GLN A 166 -1.58 -7.90 1.47
CA GLN A 166 -2.84 -7.24 1.84
C GLN A 166 -2.91 -5.75 1.50
N GLY A 167 -1.77 -5.12 1.22
CA GLY A 167 -1.66 -3.68 1.06
C GLY A 167 -1.43 -3.23 -0.38
N TRP A 168 -2.00 -2.09 -0.75
CA TRP A 168 -1.72 -1.43 -2.02
C TRP A 168 -1.20 -0.01 -1.78
N ARG A 169 -0.22 0.40 -2.59
CA ARG A 169 0.11 1.81 -2.80
C ARG A 169 0.19 2.08 -4.29
N THR A 170 -0.44 3.15 -4.72
CA THR A 170 -0.51 3.55 -6.12
C THR A 170 0.77 4.30 -6.50
N PRO A 171 1.40 3.95 -7.63
CA PRO A 171 2.52 4.74 -8.17
C PRO A 171 2.20 6.23 -8.21
N PHE A 172 3.17 7.05 -7.78
CA PHE A 172 3.05 8.51 -7.71
C PHE A 172 1.91 9.04 -6.83
N LEU A 173 1.33 8.18 -5.98
CA LEU A 173 0.18 8.50 -5.10
C LEU A 173 -1.07 8.96 -5.89
N GLU A 174 -1.17 8.57 -7.17
CA GLU A 174 -2.25 8.99 -8.07
C GLU A 174 -3.53 8.18 -7.80
N VAL A 175 -4.24 8.50 -6.73
CA VAL A 175 -5.49 7.83 -6.33
C VAL A 175 -6.46 7.76 -7.51
N GLY A 176 -6.88 6.55 -7.91
CA GLY A 176 -7.68 6.32 -9.12
C GLY A 176 -9.20 6.35 -8.94
N GLY A 177 -9.70 7.03 -7.90
CA GLY A 177 -11.13 7.17 -7.61
C GLY A 177 -11.87 5.83 -7.44
N ASN A 178 -13.18 5.86 -7.65
CA ASN A 178 -14.04 4.68 -7.48
C ASN A 178 -13.55 3.46 -8.30
N THR A 179 -13.03 3.69 -9.52
CA THR A 179 -12.54 2.63 -10.41
C THR A 179 -11.38 1.85 -9.80
N MET A 180 -10.43 2.54 -9.15
CA MET A 180 -9.31 1.89 -8.47
C MET A 180 -9.82 1.06 -7.29
N TYR A 181 -10.63 1.63 -6.41
CA TYR A 181 -11.10 0.93 -5.22
C TYR A 181 -12.00 -0.27 -5.54
N ASP A 182 -12.77 -0.21 -6.63
CA ASP A 182 -13.53 -1.34 -7.16
C ASP A 182 -12.59 -2.49 -7.59
N ALA A 183 -11.51 -2.18 -8.31
CA ALA A 183 -10.48 -3.17 -8.67
C ALA A 183 -9.74 -3.74 -7.46
N LEU A 184 -9.37 -2.89 -6.48
CA LEU A 184 -8.69 -3.33 -5.25
C LEU A 184 -9.58 -4.27 -4.43
N GLN A 185 -10.87 -3.97 -4.31
CA GLN A 185 -11.83 -4.81 -3.59
C GLN A 185 -11.99 -6.18 -4.27
N ASP A 186 -12.14 -6.21 -5.59
CA ASP A 186 -12.22 -7.45 -6.38
C ASP A 186 -10.93 -8.28 -6.29
N ALA A 187 -9.77 -7.62 -6.26
CA ALA A 187 -8.47 -8.26 -6.08
C ALA A 187 -8.24 -8.77 -4.63
N GLY A 188 -9.12 -8.43 -3.69
CA GLY A 188 -9.03 -8.86 -2.30
C GLY A 188 -8.04 -8.07 -1.43
N ILE A 189 -7.54 -6.94 -1.92
CA ILE A 189 -6.71 -5.99 -1.15
C ILE A 189 -7.49 -5.52 0.08
N LYS A 190 -6.79 -5.39 1.21
CA LYS A 190 -7.40 -5.06 2.51
C LYS A 190 -7.27 -3.60 2.87
N TYR A 191 -6.20 -2.95 2.41
CA TYR A 191 -6.00 -1.53 2.63
C TYR A 191 -5.28 -0.86 1.47
N ASP A 192 -5.62 0.41 1.24
CA ASP A 192 -4.88 1.37 0.44
C ASP A 192 -4.05 2.30 1.35
N CYS A 193 -2.83 2.62 0.93
CA CYS A 193 -2.03 3.68 1.53
C CYS A 193 -1.48 4.61 0.45
N SER A 194 -2.36 5.16 -0.39
CA SER A 194 -2.00 6.03 -1.52
C SER A 194 -2.44 7.47 -1.34
N TRP A 195 -3.25 7.79 -0.33
CA TRP A 195 -3.99 9.06 -0.26
C TRP A 195 -3.42 9.99 0.83
N PRO A 196 -2.68 11.05 0.43
CA PRO A 196 -2.18 12.05 1.36
C PRO A 196 -3.24 12.98 1.93
N THR A 197 -2.92 13.58 3.07
CA THR A 197 -3.72 14.63 3.71
C THR A 197 -2.85 15.68 4.39
N LEU A 198 -3.16 16.94 4.11
CA LEU A 198 -2.63 18.13 4.77
C LEU A 198 -3.60 18.63 5.83
N HIS A 199 -4.89 18.73 5.50
CA HIS A 199 -5.91 19.29 6.38
C HIS A 199 -6.14 18.42 7.62
N TYR A 200 -5.88 17.11 7.53
CA TYR A 200 -5.95 16.18 8.65
C TYR A 200 -4.59 15.62 9.03
N THR A 201 -3.64 16.53 9.18
CA THR A 201 -2.30 16.26 9.69
C THR A 201 -2.11 17.03 11.01
N PRO A 202 -1.41 16.46 12.02
CA PRO A 202 -1.47 16.96 13.39
C PRO A 202 -0.77 18.32 13.62
N TRP A 203 0.04 18.79 12.66
CA TRP A 203 0.74 20.07 12.74
C TRP A 203 0.09 21.19 11.90
N PHE A 204 -0.81 20.85 10.99
CA PHE A 204 -1.38 21.83 10.07
C PHE A 204 -2.39 22.73 10.79
N VAL A 205 -2.26 24.03 10.55
CA VAL A 205 -3.15 25.06 11.12
C VAL A 205 -3.97 25.63 9.97
N GLU A 206 -5.28 25.45 10.07
CA GLU A 206 -6.24 25.99 9.11
C GLU A 206 -6.24 27.52 9.11
N SER A 207 -6.83 28.10 8.06
CA SER A 207 -6.95 29.56 7.93
C SER A 207 -7.71 30.25 9.08
N ASP A 208 -8.57 29.52 9.80
CA ASP A 208 -9.32 29.99 10.97
C ASP A 208 -8.61 29.71 12.31
N GLY A 209 -7.39 29.15 12.27
CA GLY A 209 -6.58 28.81 13.43
C GLY A 209 -6.88 27.44 14.04
N THR A 210 -7.77 26.65 13.44
CA THR A 210 -8.07 25.29 13.92
C THR A 210 -6.99 24.28 13.52
N ILE A 211 -6.86 23.22 14.32
CA ILE A 211 -6.04 22.04 14.02
C ILE A 211 -6.99 20.85 14.09
N ASN A 212 -7.30 20.24 12.94
CA ASN A 212 -8.26 19.13 12.87
C ASN A 212 -7.74 17.87 13.57
N GLY A 213 -6.41 17.71 13.64
CA GLY A 213 -5.74 16.50 14.10
C GLY A 213 -5.48 15.53 12.95
N ALA A 214 -4.81 14.42 13.26
CA ALA A 214 -4.46 13.40 12.28
C ALA A 214 -5.63 12.43 12.05
N LEU A 215 -5.96 12.12 10.79
CA LEU A 215 -6.88 11.01 10.51
C LEU A 215 -6.27 9.67 10.97
N TRP A 216 -7.06 8.88 11.69
CA TRP A 216 -6.76 7.47 11.90
C TRP A 216 -7.15 6.66 10.64
N PRO A 217 -6.58 5.46 10.42
CA PRO A 217 -7.06 4.58 9.35
C PRO A 217 -8.57 4.37 9.46
N TYR A 218 -9.25 4.30 8.32
CA TYR A 218 -10.70 4.24 8.27
C TYR A 218 -11.15 3.36 7.12
N THR A 219 -12.43 3.02 7.04
CA THR A 219 -12.99 2.24 5.93
C THR A 219 -13.86 3.09 5.02
N LEU A 220 -13.96 2.66 3.76
CA LEU A 220 -14.79 3.29 2.74
C LEU A 220 -16.24 2.76 2.74
N ASP A 221 -16.74 2.21 3.85
CA ASP A 221 -18.17 1.89 4.00
C ASP A 221 -19.05 3.15 3.85
N PHE A 222 -18.53 4.29 4.29
CA PHE A 222 -19.18 5.60 4.28
C PHE A 222 -18.30 6.65 3.58
N PHE A 223 -18.89 7.80 3.26
CA PHE A 223 -18.17 8.90 2.62
C PHE A 223 -17.05 9.43 3.52
N SER A 224 -15.84 9.49 2.97
CA SER A 224 -14.66 10.00 3.67
C SER A 224 -14.68 11.52 3.79
N ILE A 225 -14.28 12.02 4.96
CA ILE A 225 -14.03 13.45 5.18
C ILE A 225 -12.69 13.93 4.62
N GLN A 226 -11.80 13.00 4.24
CA GLN A 226 -10.48 13.33 3.71
C GLN A 226 -10.61 14.16 2.43
N GLU A 227 -9.79 15.21 2.35
CA GLU A 227 -9.73 16.08 1.21
C GLU A 227 -9.15 15.35 -0.01
N GLN A 228 -9.48 15.83 -1.22
CA GLN A 228 -8.81 15.36 -2.41
C GLN A 228 -7.46 16.05 -2.54
N THR A 229 -6.39 15.27 -2.71
CA THR A 229 -5.02 15.76 -2.92
C THR A 229 -4.56 15.38 -4.33
N VAL A 230 -3.74 14.33 -4.47
CA VAL A 230 -3.29 13.81 -5.76
C VAL A 230 -4.30 12.78 -6.28
N GLY A 231 -4.60 12.84 -7.57
CA GLY A 231 -5.60 11.99 -8.19
C GLY A 231 -7.04 12.35 -7.87
N THR A 232 -7.91 11.35 -7.96
CA THR A 232 -9.35 11.44 -7.77
C THR A 232 -9.75 10.65 -6.54
N LYS A 233 -10.43 11.28 -5.58
CA LYS A 233 -10.89 10.57 -4.39
C LYS A 233 -12.08 9.64 -4.70
N PRO A 234 -12.26 8.53 -3.97
CA PRO A 234 -13.47 7.74 -4.05
C PRO A 234 -14.65 8.54 -3.48
N THR A 235 -15.82 8.36 -4.08
CA THR A 235 -17.08 8.94 -3.62
C THR A 235 -18.11 7.87 -3.25
N GLN A 236 -17.91 6.62 -3.67
CA GLN A 236 -18.81 5.50 -3.43
C GLN A 236 -18.38 4.64 -2.23
N SER A 237 -19.30 3.78 -1.78
CA SER A 237 -19.02 2.84 -0.70
C SER A 237 -18.25 1.62 -1.21
N PHE A 238 -17.14 1.30 -0.55
CA PHE A 238 -16.36 0.07 -0.68
C PHE A 238 -16.26 -0.60 0.69
N PRO A 239 -17.28 -1.37 1.11
CA PRO A 239 -17.35 -1.91 2.46
C PRO A 239 -16.12 -2.73 2.85
N GLY A 240 -15.57 -2.45 4.04
CA GLY A 240 -14.40 -3.12 4.59
C GLY A 240 -13.07 -2.82 3.90
N MET A 241 -13.04 -1.97 2.86
CA MET A 241 -11.80 -1.46 2.27
C MET A 241 -11.22 -0.38 3.18
N TRP A 242 -10.05 -0.64 3.76
CA TRP A 242 -9.36 0.33 4.60
C TRP A 242 -8.57 1.34 3.78
N VAL A 243 -8.55 2.58 4.24
CA VAL A 243 -7.61 3.62 3.83
C VAL A 243 -6.72 3.90 5.03
N ALA A 244 -5.42 3.74 4.85
CA ALA A 244 -4.39 4.23 5.77
C ALA A 244 -3.90 5.58 5.25
N PRO A 245 -4.43 6.71 5.75
CA PRO A 245 -4.12 8.04 5.21
C PRO A 245 -2.65 8.37 5.40
N MET A 246 -2.05 9.03 4.41
CA MET A 246 -0.68 9.50 4.49
C MET A 246 -0.69 10.93 5.03
N THR A 247 -0.48 11.10 6.34
CA THR A 247 -0.37 12.44 6.93
C THR A 247 0.91 13.11 6.46
N ASP A 248 0.80 14.28 5.84
CA ASP A 248 1.95 15.04 5.34
C ASP A 248 2.93 15.41 6.47
N LEU A 249 4.22 15.40 6.13
CA LEU A 249 5.28 15.94 6.98
C LEU A 249 5.39 17.45 6.77
N GLN A 250 5.81 18.15 7.81
CA GLN A 250 6.33 19.51 7.72
C GLN A 250 7.84 19.45 7.44
N ASP A 251 8.25 19.95 6.29
CA ASP A 251 9.66 20.07 5.90
C ASP A 251 10.40 21.15 6.72
N ASN A 252 11.70 21.35 6.49
CA ASN A 252 12.48 22.31 7.28
C ASN A 252 12.19 23.78 6.93
N ARG A 253 11.43 24.04 5.87
CA ARG A 253 10.91 25.38 5.50
C ARG A 253 9.53 25.63 6.09
N GLY A 254 8.91 24.62 6.69
CA GLY A 254 7.55 24.68 7.20
C GLY A 254 6.46 24.31 6.20
N ILE A 255 6.83 23.71 5.05
CA ILE A 255 5.95 23.34 3.94
C ILE A 255 5.64 21.84 3.98
N GLU A 256 4.47 21.45 3.48
CA GLU A 256 4.02 20.07 3.42
C GLU A 256 4.81 19.19 2.44
N CYS A 257 4.94 17.92 2.77
CA CYS A 257 5.47 16.86 1.91
C CYS A 257 4.88 15.50 2.31
N SER A 258 4.28 14.78 1.36
CA SER A 258 3.65 13.48 1.62
C SER A 258 4.64 12.32 1.78
N MET A 259 5.81 12.46 1.16
CA MET A 259 6.92 11.49 1.22
C MET A 259 8.14 12.22 1.78
N LEU A 260 8.96 11.53 2.58
CA LEU A 260 10.16 12.12 3.18
C LEU A 260 11.14 12.64 2.11
N ASP A 261 11.26 11.93 0.99
CA ASP A 261 12.12 12.33 -0.11
C ASP A 261 11.59 13.52 -0.95
N ALA A 262 10.35 13.92 -0.74
CA ALA A 262 9.78 15.15 -1.30
C ALA A 262 9.96 16.37 -0.38
N CYS A 263 10.33 16.16 0.89
CA CYS A 263 10.59 17.25 1.83
C CYS A 263 11.86 18.01 1.47
N GLN A 264 11.85 19.33 1.68
CA GLN A 264 12.96 20.20 1.32
C GLN A 264 13.43 21.08 2.50
N SER A 265 14.51 21.82 2.25
CA SER A 265 15.10 22.82 3.15
C SER A 265 15.45 24.09 2.36
N ASP A 266 15.72 25.21 3.06
CA ASP A 266 16.07 26.48 2.40
C ASP A 266 17.46 26.46 1.72
N GLU A 267 18.23 25.40 1.93
CA GLU A 267 19.50 25.07 1.27
C GLU A 267 19.64 23.53 1.19
N ASP A 268 20.85 23.00 1.25
CA ASP A 268 21.17 21.57 1.16
C ASP A 268 21.36 20.90 2.54
N GLU A 269 20.74 21.42 3.61
CA GLU A 269 20.94 20.87 4.96
C GLU A 269 20.42 19.44 5.12
N LEU A 270 19.43 19.02 4.33
CA LEU A 270 19.00 17.61 4.29
C LEU A 270 20.03 16.70 3.60
N GLU A 271 20.95 17.26 2.81
CA GLU A 271 22.07 16.57 2.14
C GLU A 271 23.38 16.68 2.93
N THR A 272 23.50 17.65 3.84
CA THR A 272 24.76 17.96 4.55
C THR A 272 24.72 17.79 6.07
N SER A 273 23.53 17.71 6.69
CA SER A 273 23.37 17.66 8.15
C SER A 273 22.44 16.55 8.63
N ALA A 274 23.01 15.58 9.34
CA ALA A 274 22.24 14.52 10.00
C ALA A 274 21.29 15.09 11.09
N ASP A 275 21.69 16.18 11.76
CA ASP A 275 20.82 16.83 12.74
C ASP A 275 19.61 17.47 12.06
N ALA A 276 19.77 18.12 10.90
CA ALA A 276 18.64 18.71 10.17
C ALA A 276 17.59 17.65 9.80
N VAL A 277 18.03 16.49 9.30
CA VAL A 277 17.16 15.33 9.04
C VAL A 277 16.51 14.82 10.33
N THR A 278 17.28 14.71 11.41
CA THR A 278 16.76 14.27 12.71
C THR A 278 15.70 15.22 13.26
N GLN A 279 15.89 16.54 13.13
CA GLN A 279 14.94 17.54 13.60
C GLN A 279 13.66 17.54 12.75
N LEU A 280 13.76 17.34 11.43
CA LEU A 280 12.61 17.12 10.55
C LEU A 280 11.76 15.93 11.03
N LEU A 281 12.37 14.79 11.34
CA LEU A 281 11.61 13.63 11.80
C LEU A 281 11.06 13.84 13.22
N LYS A 282 11.85 14.44 14.12
CA LYS A 282 11.42 14.73 15.50
C LYS A 282 10.24 15.70 15.57
N ARG A 283 10.22 16.77 14.75
CA ARG A 283 9.12 17.75 14.79
C ARG A 283 7.79 17.10 14.41
N ASN A 284 7.80 16.28 13.36
CA ASN A 284 6.63 15.60 12.84
C ASN A 284 6.12 14.50 13.78
N PHE A 285 7.03 13.68 14.32
CA PHE A 285 6.70 12.70 15.34
C PHE A 285 6.03 13.34 16.57
N LYS A 286 6.59 14.46 17.07
CA LYS A 286 6.06 15.16 18.25
C LYS A 286 4.67 15.77 18.02
N ALA A 287 4.33 16.16 16.79
CA ALA A 287 3.02 16.73 16.48
C ALA A 287 1.89 15.74 16.78
N GLY A 288 2.06 14.47 16.43
CA GLY A 288 1.07 13.41 16.69
C GLY A 288 1.10 12.82 18.11
N LEU A 289 2.21 12.98 18.85
CA LEU A 289 2.45 12.29 20.11
C LEU A 289 1.39 12.56 21.19
N SER A 290 0.83 13.77 21.24
CA SER A 290 -0.18 14.15 22.25
C SER A 290 -1.53 13.46 22.09
N LYS A 291 -1.82 12.93 20.90
CA LYS A 291 -3.01 12.13 20.58
C LYS A 291 -2.67 10.67 20.24
N ARG A 292 -1.37 10.36 20.15
CA ARG A 292 -0.80 9.08 19.72
C ARG A 292 -1.36 8.60 18.37
N SER A 293 -1.73 9.53 17.49
CA SER A 293 -2.13 9.19 16.13
C SER A 293 -0.98 8.49 15.39
N PRO A 294 -1.24 7.57 14.45
CA PRO A 294 -0.18 6.91 13.71
C PRO A 294 0.73 7.92 13.00
N PHE A 295 2.04 7.67 13.01
CA PHE A 295 3.04 8.51 12.34
C PHE A 295 3.67 7.75 11.18
N GLY A 296 3.41 8.19 9.96
CA GLY A 296 3.97 7.60 8.74
C GLY A 296 5.30 8.21 8.33
N ILE A 297 6.26 7.36 7.97
CA ILE A 297 7.50 7.74 7.29
C ILE A 297 7.56 6.92 6.01
N TYR A 298 7.27 7.58 4.89
CA TYR A 298 7.20 6.96 3.58
C TYR A 298 8.36 7.51 2.74
N VAL A 299 9.21 6.63 2.20
CA VAL A 299 10.45 7.07 1.56
C VAL A 299 10.98 6.08 0.52
N HIS A 300 11.59 6.58 -0.54
CA HIS A 300 12.37 5.74 -1.45
C HIS A 300 13.81 5.57 -0.94
N HIS A 301 14.38 4.36 -1.08
CA HIS A 301 15.78 4.14 -0.67
C HIS A 301 16.77 5.06 -1.42
N SER A 302 16.46 5.46 -2.65
CA SER A 302 17.27 6.39 -3.46
C SER A 302 17.61 7.69 -2.72
N TRP A 303 16.76 8.15 -1.81
CA TRP A 303 17.00 9.34 -0.99
C TRP A 303 18.26 9.24 -0.12
N PHE A 304 18.68 8.02 0.24
CA PHE A 304 19.83 7.78 1.12
C PHE A 304 21.14 7.54 0.38
N VAL A 305 21.10 7.18 -0.91
CA VAL A 305 22.24 6.60 -1.66
C VAL A 305 23.45 7.53 -1.69
N ASP A 306 23.25 8.78 -2.10
CA ASP A 306 24.35 9.74 -2.29
C ASP A 306 24.65 10.57 -1.04
N TYR A 307 23.83 10.44 0.02
CA TYR A 307 23.87 11.31 1.19
C TYR A 307 23.86 10.50 2.50
N PRO A 308 25.04 10.01 2.95
CA PRO A 308 25.16 9.24 4.19
C PRO A 308 24.61 9.95 5.43
N VAL A 309 24.60 11.28 5.44
CA VAL A 309 24.02 12.09 6.53
C VAL A 309 22.52 11.86 6.71
N ARG A 310 21.78 11.52 5.64
CA ARG A 310 20.36 11.16 5.72
C ARG A 310 20.15 9.84 6.43
N THR A 311 21.01 8.86 6.14
CA THR A 311 21.02 7.57 6.84
C THR A 311 21.33 7.77 8.31
N GLU A 312 22.33 8.60 8.61
CA GLU A 312 22.71 8.93 9.99
C GLU A 312 21.58 9.65 10.73
N GLY A 313 20.95 10.65 10.12
CA GLY A 313 19.81 11.37 10.71
C GLY A 313 18.60 10.47 10.96
N MET A 314 18.29 9.55 10.03
CA MET A 314 17.27 8.53 10.24
C MET A 314 17.61 7.66 11.46
N LYS A 315 18.84 7.17 11.56
CA LYS A 315 19.28 6.34 12.71
C LYS A 315 19.18 7.10 14.04
N GLN A 316 19.62 8.36 14.08
CA GLN A 316 19.51 9.21 15.27
C GLN A 316 18.05 9.46 15.67
N PHE A 317 17.15 9.62 14.71
CA PHE A 317 15.72 9.70 14.97
C PHE A 317 15.16 8.37 15.53
N LEU A 318 15.51 7.23 14.93
CA LEU A 318 15.09 5.91 15.41
C LEU A 318 15.60 5.62 16.84
N ASP A 319 16.82 6.05 17.16
CA ASP A 319 17.36 5.98 18.52
C ASP A 319 16.58 6.89 19.48
N TYR A 320 16.23 8.11 19.05
CA TYR A 320 15.46 9.04 19.85
C TYR A 320 14.08 8.51 20.24
N MET A 321 13.33 7.94 19.28
CA MET A 321 12.00 7.39 19.55
C MET A 321 12.04 6.11 20.39
N SER A 322 13.15 5.37 20.40
CA SER A 322 13.31 4.16 21.23
C SER A 322 13.28 4.44 22.74
N ALA A 323 13.46 5.71 23.15
CA ALA A 323 13.33 6.13 24.54
C ALA A 323 11.87 6.21 25.03
N TYR A 324 10.88 6.12 24.14
CA TYR A 324 9.46 6.21 24.47
C TYR A 324 8.87 4.80 24.60
N PRO A 325 8.45 4.36 25.80
CA PRO A 325 7.96 3.01 26.03
C PRO A 325 6.61 2.71 25.34
N GLU A 326 5.86 3.74 24.95
CA GLU A 326 4.61 3.60 24.20
C GLU A 326 4.78 3.46 22.68
N VAL A 327 6.00 3.66 22.16
CA VAL A 327 6.25 3.77 20.72
C VAL A 327 6.62 2.41 20.12
N TYR A 328 5.95 2.07 19.02
CA TYR A 328 6.17 0.83 18.29
C TYR A 328 6.35 1.13 16.79
N ILE A 329 7.45 0.66 16.21
CA ILE A 329 7.65 0.63 14.75
C ILE A 329 7.00 -0.63 14.22
N VAL A 330 5.97 -0.46 13.40
CA VAL A 330 5.08 -1.54 12.98
C VAL A 330 4.90 -1.52 11.47
N SER A 331 4.57 -2.68 10.90
CA SER A 331 4.08 -2.73 9.53
C SER A 331 2.69 -2.09 9.43
N MET A 332 2.29 -1.69 8.23
CA MET A 332 0.96 -1.15 7.98
C MET A 332 -0.11 -2.20 8.27
N ARG A 333 0.16 -3.47 7.93
CA ARG A 333 -0.68 -4.62 8.31
C ARG A 333 -0.89 -4.72 9.82
N GLN A 334 0.15 -4.52 10.63
CA GLN A 334 0.02 -4.51 12.09
C GLN A 334 -0.82 -3.34 12.59
N LEU A 335 -0.64 -2.14 12.00
CA LEU A 335 -1.49 -0.99 12.31
C LEU A 335 -2.95 -1.29 11.98
N ILE A 336 -3.26 -1.79 10.78
CA ILE A 336 -4.63 -2.15 10.38
C ILE A 336 -5.19 -3.28 11.25
N ALA A 337 -4.39 -4.26 11.66
CA ALA A 337 -4.83 -5.31 12.58
C ALA A 337 -5.23 -4.73 13.95
N TRP A 338 -4.44 -3.82 14.52
CA TRP A 338 -4.81 -3.13 15.77
C TRP A 338 -6.05 -2.25 15.59
N MET A 339 -6.21 -1.61 14.44
CA MET A 339 -7.41 -0.83 14.15
C MET A 339 -8.69 -1.67 14.14
N LYS A 340 -8.58 -2.96 13.79
CA LYS A 340 -9.69 -3.91 13.80
C LYS A 340 -9.98 -4.49 15.19
N ASP A 341 -8.96 -4.67 16.02
CA ASP A 341 -9.07 -5.17 17.39
C ASP A 341 -8.23 -4.33 18.36
N PRO A 342 -8.69 -3.12 18.69
CA PRO A 342 -7.87 -2.19 19.45
C PRO A 342 -7.75 -2.60 20.92
N VAL A 343 -6.50 -2.76 21.35
CA VAL A 343 -6.16 -3.03 22.76
C VAL A 343 -5.29 -1.93 23.36
N PRO A 344 -5.36 -1.69 24.69
CA PRO A 344 -4.44 -0.78 25.37
C PRO A 344 -2.98 -1.27 25.29
N LEU A 345 -2.05 -0.34 25.49
CA LEU A 345 -0.60 -0.54 25.39
C LEU A 345 -0.09 -1.72 26.23
N ASP A 346 -0.65 -1.95 27.42
CA ASP A 346 -0.23 -3.03 28.32
C ASP A 346 -0.63 -4.43 27.84
N GLN A 347 -1.61 -4.51 26.94
CA GLN A 347 -2.13 -5.73 26.31
C GLN A 347 -1.56 -5.96 24.91
N LEU A 348 -0.85 -4.98 24.33
CA LEU A 348 -0.36 -5.05 22.96
C LEU A 348 0.55 -6.27 22.71
N LYS A 349 1.35 -6.67 23.70
CA LYS A 349 2.23 -7.85 23.61
C LYS A 349 1.47 -9.18 23.44
N ASP A 350 0.22 -9.23 23.88
CA ASP A 350 -0.61 -10.43 23.84
C ASP A 350 -1.50 -10.47 22.58
N HIS A 351 -1.64 -9.32 21.90
CA HIS A 351 -2.35 -9.22 20.62
C HIS A 351 -1.63 -10.01 19.52
N GLU A 352 -2.37 -10.83 18.78
CA GLU A 352 -1.85 -11.79 17.79
C GLU A 352 -0.88 -11.14 16.78
N ALA A 353 -1.28 -10.02 16.17
CA ALA A 353 -0.44 -9.30 15.21
C ALA A 353 0.89 -8.74 15.75
N PHE A 354 1.06 -8.63 17.07
CA PHE A 354 2.25 -8.02 17.70
C PHE A 354 3.15 -9.04 18.40
N GLN A 355 2.80 -10.32 18.31
CA GLN A 355 3.68 -11.40 18.77
C GLN A 355 4.94 -11.44 17.92
N CYS A 356 6.07 -11.82 18.54
CA CYS A 356 7.32 -11.90 17.82
C CYS A 356 7.23 -12.99 16.75
N PRO A 357 7.56 -12.68 15.48
CA PRO A 357 7.69 -13.70 14.46
C PRO A 357 8.69 -14.78 14.91
N ASP A 358 8.49 -16.01 14.42
CA ASP A 358 9.48 -17.06 14.58
C ASP A 358 10.86 -16.54 14.21
N LYS A 359 11.86 -16.76 15.08
CA LYS A 359 13.17 -16.12 14.92
C LYS A 359 13.96 -16.58 13.70
N ASN A 360 13.54 -17.67 13.05
CA ASN A 360 14.10 -18.23 11.84
C ASN A 360 13.11 -19.23 11.22
N PRO A 361 12.02 -18.78 10.58
CA PRO A 361 11.14 -19.72 9.91
C PRO A 361 11.92 -20.39 8.76
N PRO A 362 11.64 -21.68 8.45
CA PRO A 362 12.24 -22.36 7.31
C PRO A 362 12.04 -21.54 6.03
N THR A 363 13.10 -21.43 5.22
CA THR A 363 12.99 -20.72 3.93
C THR A 363 12.25 -21.59 2.90
N ASN A 364 11.32 -20.99 2.18
CA ASN A 364 10.72 -21.56 0.97
C ASN A 364 11.45 -21.11 -0.32
N CYS A 365 12.57 -20.39 -0.16
CA CYS A 365 13.41 -19.81 -1.20
C CYS A 365 14.91 -20.10 -0.91
N PRO A 366 15.31 -21.37 -0.81
CA PRO A 366 16.67 -21.72 -0.43
C PRO A 366 17.66 -21.35 -1.54
N SER A 367 18.87 -20.94 -1.16
CA SER A 367 19.87 -20.36 -2.08
C SER A 367 20.24 -21.25 -3.26
N GLU A 368 20.23 -22.57 -3.08
CA GLU A 368 20.50 -23.56 -4.12
C GLU A 368 19.45 -23.56 -5.25
N ASN A 369 18.26 -23.03 -4.97
CA ASN A 369 17.19 -22.94 -5.94
C ASN A 369 17.12 -21.60 -6.67
N HIS A 370 17.87 -20.59 -6.19
CA HIS A 370 17.88 -19.26 -6.78
C HIS A 370 18.24 -19.34 -8.26
N LYS A 371 17.50 -18.60 -9.08
CA LYS A 371 17.77 -18.44 -10.51
C LYS A 371 18.03 -16.98 -10.80
N ASN A 372 19.00 -16.73 -11.68
CA ASN A 372 19.24 -15.43 -12.28
C ASN A 372 18.94 -15.55 -13.77
N CYS A 373 17.84 -14.95 -14.21
CA CYS A 373 17.25 -15.14 -15.53
C CYS A 373 17.57 -13.94 -16.43
N PRO A 374 18.42 -14.11 -17.46
CA PRO A 374 18.71 -13.05 -18.42
C PRO A 374 17.63 -12.95 -19.49
N TYR A 375 17.19 -11.73 -19.80
CA TYR A 375 16.26 -11.45 -20.88
C TYR A 375 16.85 -10.40 -21.83
N THR A 376 17.06 -10.81 -23.08
CA THR A 376 17.62 -9.98 -24.16
C THR A 376 16.74 -9.96 -25.42
N ALA A 377 15.65 -10.74 -25.41
CA ALA A 377 14.58 -10.62 -26.39
C ALA A 377 13.93 -9.23 -26.30
N PRO A 378 13.10 -8.78 -27.29
CA PRO A 378 12.32 -7.56 -27.13
C PRO A 378 11.63 -7.51 -25.75
N LEU A 379 11.78 -6.38 -25.06
CA LEU A 379 11.25 -6.16 -23.72
C LEU A 379 10.07 -5.18 -23.77
N PRO A 380 9.10 -5.30 -22.85
CA PRO A 380 7.98 -4.37 -22.73
C PRO A 380 8.36 -3.07 -22.00
N ILE A 381 9.64 -2.91 -21.70
CA ILE A 381 10.24 -1.78 -20.99
C ILE A 381 11.37 -1.18 -21.82
N SER A 382 11.76 0.05 -21.50
CA SER A 382 12.81 0.79 -22.20
C SER A 382 14.23 0.34 -21.81
N GLN A 383 14.47 -0.97 -21.69
CA GLN A 383 15.77 -1.56 -21.42
C GLN A 383 16.17 -2.49 -22.57
N ALA A 384 17.48 -2.66 -22.78
CA ALA A 384 18.00 -3.59 -23.78
C ALA A 384 18.19 -5.02 -23.23
N GLU A 385 18.40 -5.14 -21.92
CA GLU A 385 18.60 -6.38 -21.20
C GLU A 385 18.12 -6.21 -19.76
N VAL A 386 17.52 -7.25 -19.20
CA VAL A 386 17.12 -7.31 -17.78
C VAL A 386 17.52 -8.65 -17.19
N TYR A 387 17.93 -8.63 -15.93
CA TYR A 387 18.15 -9.83 -15.11
C TYR A 387 17.09 -9.90 -14.02
N MET A 388 16.31 -10.98 -14.00
CA MET A 388 15.35 -11.23 -12.93
C MET A 388 15.84 -12.37 -12.05
N LYS A 389 15.91 -12.12 -10.74
CA LYS A 389 16.25 -13.15 -9.77
C LYS A 389 14.99 -13.67 -9.10
N MET A 390 14.88 -14.99 -9.00
CA MET A 390 13.69 -15.67 -8.47
C MET A 390 14.04 -16.88 -7.60
N CYS A 391 13.13 -17.22 -6.69
CA CYS A 391 13.36 -18.19 -5.62
C CYS A 391 13.53 -19.64 -6.08
N VAL A 392 12.68 -20.11 -6.99
CA VAL A 392 12.68 -21.50 -7.46
C VAL A 392 12.07 -21.56 -8.86
N GLY A 393 12.38 -22.63 -9.61
CA GLY A 393 11.75 -22.93 -10.90
C GLY A 393 12.71 -22.81 -12.08
N THR A 394 12.13 -22.81 -13.27
CA THR A 394 12.83 -22.54 -14.53
C THR A 394 12.60 -21.08 -14.90
N CYS A 395 13.63 -20.42 -15.46
CA CYS A 395 13.46 -19.08 -15.98
C CYS A 395 12.33 -19.05 -17.02
N PRO A 396 11.36 -18.12 -16.89
CA PRO A 396 10.41 -17.81 -17.96
C PRO A 396 11.09 -17.61 -19.31
N THR A 397 10.37 -17.86 -20.40
CA THR A 397 10.95 -17.76 -21.75
C THR A 397 11.14 -16.29 -22.14
N TYR A 398 10.17 -15.45 -21.78
CA TYR A 398 10.19 -14.00 -21.95
C TYR A 398 10.10 -13.32 -20.60
N TYR A 399 10.52 -12.06 -20.53
CA TYR A 399 10.45 -11.28 -19.30
C TYR A 399 8.98 -11.20 -18.82
N PRO A 400 8.65 -11.70 -17.61
CA PRO A 400 7.32 -11.51 -17.05
C PRO A 400 6.95 -10.03 -17.05
N TYR A 401 5.70 -9.70 -17.37
CA TYR A 401 5.22 -8.32 -17.32
C TYR A 401 3.68 -8.29 -17.27
N LEU A 402 3.10 -7.10 -17.32
CA LEU A 402 1.65 -6.90 -17.30
C LEU A 402 0.96 -7.71 -18.41
N ASN A 403 -0.07 -8.47 -18.04
CA ASN A 403 -0.80 -9.44 -18.86
C ASN A 403 0.04 -10.61 -19.42
N ASN A 404 1.27 -10.82 -18.92
CA ASN A 404 2.18 -11.91 -19.30
C ASN A 404 2.97 -12.41 -18.08
N VAL A 405 2.27 -12.66 -16.96
CA VAL A 405 2.87 -13.04 -15.67
C VAL A 405 3.79 -14.25 -15.78
N GLU A 406 3.43 -15.25 -16.59
CA GLU A 406 4.21 -16.49 -16.75
C GLU A 406 5.39 -16.34 -17.73
N GLY A 407 5.52 -15.18 -18.41
CA GLY A 407 6.56 -14.92 -19.40
C GLY A 407 6.56 -15.93 -20.56
N LYS A 408 5.38 -16.24 -21.09
CA LYS A 408 5.18 -17.25 -22.16
C LYS A 408 5.13 -16.63 -23.56
N ASP A 409 4.65 -15.40 -23.66
CA ASP A 409 4.45 -14.75 -24.95
C ASP A 409 5.58 -13.76 -25.30
N PRO A 410 6.06 -13.74 -26.56
CA PRO A 410 7.04 -12.77 -27.01
C PRO A 410 6.47 -11.36 -27.08
N TYR A 411 7.30 -10.36 -26.78
CA TYR A 411 6.97 -8.97 -27.05
C TYR A 411 7.33 -8.60 -28.50
N THR A 412 6.49 -7.79 -29.13
CA THR A 412 6.77 -7.17 -30.42
C THR A 412 7.42 -5.81 -30.20
N LYS A 413 8.44 -5.48 -30.99
CA LYS A 413 9.04 -4.14 -31.01
C LYS A 413 8.17 -3.14 -31.76
#